data_AF-A0AAU8UPG9-F1
#
_entry.id   AF-A0AAU8UPG9-F1
#
_cell.length_a   1.000
_cell.length_b   1.000
_cell.length_c   1.000
_cell.angle_alpha   90.00
_cell.angle_beta   90.00
_cell.angle_gamma   90.00
#
_symmetry.space_group_name_H-M   'P 1'
#
loop_
_entity.id
_entity.type
_entity.pdbx_description
1 polymer ?
#
loop_
_entity_poly.entity_id
_entity_poly.type
_entity_poly.pdbx_seq_one_letter_code
_entity_poly.pdbx_strand_id
1 'polypeptide(L)'
;MNRQNATKEIIAYSFKYLAREKDIDKISITDIMDQTDFRRHTFYDHFDDKYDLITWIFSYETSKLIQSLTVWEKWQEGLLYLLNYLEENRDYYKKVFSSRKSDSFKEYFTYYIRQFVKKVVNDYFRIHVISNKNQAIIETTADFYAYGLSEMLYR
;
A
#
# COMPACT_ATOMS: atom_id res chain seq x y z
N MET A 1 5.66 -15.01 15.73
CA MET A 1 5.06 -14.82 14.40
C MET A 1 3.67 -15.45 14.44
N ASN A 2 2.59 -14.68 14.27
CA ASN A 2 1.23 -15.21 14.39
C ASN A 2 0.94 -16.15 13.19
N ARG A 3 0.37 -17.34 13.44
CA ARG A 3 0.24 -18.41 12.44
C ARG A 3 -0.56 -17.96 11.20
N GLN A 4 -1.50 -17.04 11.39
CA GLN A 4 -2.30 -16.43 10.32
C GLN A 4 -1.48 -15.55 9.37
N ASN A 5 -0.45 -14.86 9.86
CA ASN A 5 0.43 -14.05 8.99
C ASN A 5 1.35 -14.95 8.16
N ALA A 6 1.78 -16.10 8.70
CA ALA A 6 2.62 -17.04 7.96
C ALA A 6 1.91 -17.57 6.69
N THR A 7 0.62 -17.91 6.77
CA THR A 7 -0.16 -18.34 5.59
C THR A 7 -0.31 -17.21 4.57
N LYS A 8 -0.65 -15.99 5.01
CA LYS A 8 -0.76 -14.82 4.12
C LYS A 8 0.55 -14.50 3.41
N GLU A 9 1.68 -14.62 4.10
CA GLU A 9 3.01 -14.43 3.52
C GLU A 9 3.36 -15.49 2.46
N ILE A 10 3.00 -16.76 2.68
CA ILE A 10 3.20 -17.83 1.69
C ILE A 10 2.37 -17.56 0.43
N ILE A 11 1.09 -17.20 0.60
CA ILE A 11 0.20 -16.84 -0.52
C ILE A 11 0.75 -15.63 -1.28
N ALA A 12 1.22 -14.61 -0.57
CA ALA A 12 1.83 -13.43 -1.17
C ALA A 12 3.11 -13.74 -1.94
N TYR A 13 3.97 -14.61 -1.40
CA TYR A 13 5.19 -15.04 -2.07
C TYR A 13 4.87 -15.74 -3.39
N SER A 14 3.92 -16.68 -3.39
CA SER A 14 3.47 -17.35 -4.62
C SER A 14 2.92 -16.34 -5.64
N PHE A 15 2.06 -15.42 -5.20
CA PHE A 15 1.50 -14.40 -6.09
C PHE A 15 2.59 -13.51 -6.71
N LYS A 16 3.53 -13.01 -5.91
CA LYS A 16 4.65 -12.18 -6.40
C LYS A 16 5.56 -12.98 -7.35
N TYR A 17 5.77 -14.27 -7.11
CA TYR A 17 6.50 -15.15 -8.01
C TYR A 17 5.80 -15.25 -9.38
N LEU A 18 4.49 -15.54 -9.39
CA LEU A 18 3.70 -15.59 -10.62
C LEU A 18 3.64 -14.25 -11.35
N ALA A 19 3.61 -13.13 -10.62
CA ALA A 19 3.61 -11.79 -11.18
C ALA A 19 4.92 -11.39 -11.86
N ARG A 20 6.02 -12.13 -11.64
CA ARG A 20 7.24 -11.99 -12.45
C ARG A 20 7.04 -12.56 -13.85
N GLU A 21 6.36 -13.71 -13.93
CA GLU A 21 6.20 -14.49 -15.17
C GLU A 21 5.02 -14.05 -16.04
N LYS A 22 3.94 -13.49 -15.45
CA LYS A 22 2.72 -13.14 -16.18
C LYS A 22 2.06 -11.86 -15.66
N ASP A 23 1.19 -11.29 -16.49
CA ASP A 23 0.38 -10.12 -16.15
C ASP A 23 -0.58 -10.44 -14.99
N ILE A 24 -0.83 -9.46 -14.11
CA ILE A 24 -1.70 -9.59 -12.93
C ILE A 24 -3.07 -10.16 -13.30
N ASP A 25 -3.65 -9.70 -14.42
CA ASP A 25 -4.97 -10.14 -14.88
C ASP A 25 -5.03 -11.63 -15.22
N LYS A 26 -3.91 -12.22 -15.67
CA LYS A 26 -3.79 -13.63 -16.06
C LYS A 26 -3.52 -14.58 -14.89
N ILE A 27 -3.22 -14.07 -13.70
CA ILE A 27 -2.97 -14.88 -12.50
C ILE A 27 -4.32 -15.30 -11.90
N SER A 28 -4.63 -16.59 -11.92
CA SER A 28 -5.82 -17.13 -11.25
C SER A 28 -5.53 -17.44 -9.78
N ILE A 29 -6.57 -17.51 -8.95
CA ILE A 29 -6.44 -17.98 -7.56
C ILE A 29 -5.93 -19.42 -7.53
N THR A 30 -6.32 -20.24 -8.50
CA THR A 30 -5.80 -21.61 -8.65
C THR A 30 -4.29 -21.59 -8.85
N ASP A 31 -3.79 -20.73 -9.75
CA ASP A 31 -2.35 -20.65 -10.03
C ASP A 31 -1.54 -20.29 -8.77
N ILE A 32 -2.07 -19.38 -7.95
CA ILE A 32 -1.45 -18.98 -6.68
C ILE A 32 -1.41 -20.17 -5.72
N MET A 33 -2.55 -20.84 -5.56
CA MET A 33 -2.68 -21.89 -4.55
C MET A 33 -1.96 -23.18 -4.95
N ASP A 34 -1.82 -23.47 -6.25
CA ASP A 34 -1.08 -24.64 -6.78
C ASP A 34 0.42 -24.60 -6.47
N GLN A 35 0.98 -23.43 -6.11
CA GLN A 35 2.35 -23.30 -5.64
C GLN A 35 2.51 -23.44 -4.12
N THR A 36 1.41 -23.71 -3.41
CA THR A 36 1.39 -23.83 -1.95
C THR A 36 0.90 -25.21 -1.53
N ASP A 37 1.19 -25.61 -0.29
CA ASP A 37 0.63 -26.84 0.30
C ASP A 37 -0.82 -26.66 0.82
N PHE A 38 -1.44 -25.50 0.57
CA PHE A 38 -2.77 -25.18 1.06
C PHE A 38 -3.86 -25.47 0.03
N ARG A 39 -5.06 -25.81 0.51
CA ARG A 39 -6.24 -25.96 -0.35
C ARG A 39 -6.67 -24.60 -0.87
N ARG A 40 -7.23 -24.54 -2.08
CA ARG A 40 -7.75 -23.31 -2.67
C ARG A 40 -8.71 -22.53 -1.75
N HIS A 41 -9.55 -23.23 -0.97
CA HIS A 41 -10.47 -22.59 -0.03
C HIS A 41 -9.74 -21.72 1.02
N THR A 42 -8.52 -22.09 1.41
CA THR A 42 -7.68 -21.34 2.35
C THR A 42 -7.31 -19.95 1.86
N PHE A 43 -7.33 -19.71 0.54
CA PHE A 43 -7.20 -18.36 0.01
C PHE A 43 -8.31 -17.45 0.53
N TYR A 44 -9.55 -17.93 0.45
CA TYR A 44 -10.76 -17.17 0.79
C TYR A 44 -10.97 -17.01 2.30
N ASP A 45 -10.23 -17.76 3.12
CA ASP A 45 -10.12 -17.50 4.57
C ASP A 45 -9.32 -16.23 4.89
N HIS A 46 -8.63 -15.68 3.90
CA HIS A 46 -7.65 -14.60 4.07
C HIS A 46 -7.86 -13.40 3.16
N PHE A 47 -8.34 -13.64 1.94
CA PHE A 47 -8.50 -12.63 0.90
C PHE A 47 -9.75 -12.87 0.07
N ASP A 48 -10.49 -11.79 -0.22
CA ASP A 48 -11.68 -11.87 -1.07
C ASP A 48 -11.32 -12.18 -2.53
N ASP A 49 -10.26 -11.53 -3.02
CA ASP A 49 -9.68 -11.75 -4.34
C ASP A 49 -8.19 -11.37 -4.38
N LYS A 50 -7.58 -11.45 -5.57
CA LYS A 50 -6.15 -11.09 -5.74
C LYS A 50 -5.85 -9.61 -5.54
N TYR A 51 -6.83 -8.72 -5.65
CA TYR A 51 -6.65 -7.27 -5.43
C TYR A 51 -6.67 -6.93 -3.94
N ASP A 52 -7.46 -7.64 -3.15
CA ASP A 52 -7.35 -7.62 -1.69
C ASP A 52 -5.98 -8.16 -1.23
N LEU A 53 -5.49 -9.24 -1.83
CA LEU A 53 -4.12 -9.72 -1.61
C LEU A 53 -3.06 -8.65 -1.95
N ILE A 54 -3.16 -7.98 -3.11
CA ILE A 54 -2.22 -6.90 -3.50
C ILE A 54 -2.23 -5.78 -2.46
N THR A 55 -3.41 -5.37 -2.01
CA THR A 55 -3.61 -4.34 -0.98
C THR A 55 -2.95 -4.74 0.33
N TRP A 56 -3.14 -5.99 0.75
CA TRP A 56 -2.50 -6.54 1.94
C TRP A 56 -0.98 -6.60 1.80
N ILE A 57 -0.44 -7.04 0.65
CA ILE A 57 1.02 -7.08 0.39
C ILE A 57 1.61 -5.69 0.57
N PHE A 58 1.04 -4.68 -0.10
CA PHE A 58 1.53 -3.31 0.00
C PHE A 58 1.47 -2.81 1.44
N SER A 59 0.34 -2.99 2.11
CA SER A 59 0.17 -2.62 3.52
C SER A 59 1.22 -3.28 4.41
N TYR A 60 1.39 -4.60 4.29
CA TYR A 60 2.28 -5.38 5.13
C TYR A 60 3.74 -4.99 4.95
N GLU A 61 4.21 -4.90 3.69
CA GLU A 61 5.61 -4.60 3.37
C GLU A 61 5.97 -3.12 3.68
N THR A 62 5.02 -2.19 3.58
CA THR A 62 5.25 -0.76 3.89
C THR A 62 4.98 -0.39 5.36
N SER A 63 4.17 -1.16 6.08
CA SER A 63 3.75 -0.85 7.46
C SER A 63 4.90 -0.80 8.47
N LYS A 64 6.01 -1.49 8.20
CA LYS A 64 7.15 -1.63 9.13
C LYS A 64 7.79 -0.30 9.54
N LEU A 65 7.66 0.77 8.75
CA LEU A 65 8.33 2.05 8.99
C LEU A 65 7.40 3.26 9.03
N ILE A 66 6.21 3.19 8.44
CA ILE A 66 5.33 4.37 8.32
C ILE A 66 4.69 4.80 9.64
N GLN A 67 4.55 3.94 10.64
CA GLN A 67 4.06 4.39 11.95
C GLN A 67 5.06 5.29 12.69
N SER A 68 6.37 5.07 12.54
CA SER A 68 7.42 5.85 13.22
C SER A 68 7.95 7.04 12.39
N LEU A 69 7.65 7.09 11.09
CA LEU A 69 8.13 8.12 10.16
C LEU A 69 7.04 9.11 9.71
N THR A 70 5.84 9.05 10.29
CA THR A 70 4.71 9.95 9.95
C THR A 70 4.62 11.19 10.84
N VAL A 71 5.75 11.61 11.41
CA VAL A 71 5.88 12.85 12.20
C VAL A 71 6.55 13.94 11.36
N TRP A 72 6.32 15.20 11.71
CA TRP A 72 6.84 16.35 10.95
C TRP A 72 8.37 16.37 10.85
N GLU A 73 9.09 15.82 11.82
CA GLU A 73 10.57 15.81 11.77
C GLU A 73 11.14 14.74 10.84
N LYS A 74 10.36 13.71 10.48
CA LYS A 74 10.84 12.52 9.76
C LYS A 74 10.07 12.20 8.48
N TRP A 75 9.15 13.07 8.06
CA TRP A 75 8.28 12.77 6.92
C TRP A 75 9.08 12.57 5.63
N GLN A 76 10.24 13.24 5.46
CA GLN A 76 11.10 13.01 4.29
C GLN A 76 11.67 11.60 4.29
N GLU A 77 12.08 11.07 5.43
CA GLU A 77 12.54 9.67 5.55
C GLU A 77 11.41 8.69 5.23
N GLY A 78 10.20 8.98 5.73
CA GLY A 78 9.01 8.19 5.43
C GLY A 78 8.65 8.17 3.95
N LEU A 79 8.72 9.33 3.29
CA LEU A 79 8.50 9.44 1.84
C LEU A 79 9.60 8.73 1.06
N LEU A 80 10.87 8.93 1.41
CA LEU A 80 12.01 8.29 0.75
C LEU A 80 11.92 6.76 0.88
N TYR A 81 11.54 6.24 2.04
CA TYR A 81 11.33 4.81 2.23
C TYR A 81 10.24 4.26 1.28
N LEU A 82 9.10 4.96 1.18
CA LEU A 82 8.04 4.57 0.26
C LEU A 82 8.52 4.58 -1.20
N LEU A 83 9.24 5.63 -1.61
CA LEU A 83 9.79 5.74 -2.96
C LEU A 83 10.79 4.62 -3.27
N ASN A 84 11.72 4.34 -2.35
CA ASN A 84 12.68 3.25 -2.49
C ASN A 84 11.97 1.89 -2.59
N TYR A 85 10.96 1.64 -1.77
CA TYR A 85 10.18 0.42 -1.83
C TYR A 85 9.47 0.24 -3.18
N LEU A 86 8.86 1.31 -3.70
CA LEU A 86 8.22 1.28 -5.03
C LEU A 86 9.24 1.05 -6.14
N GLU A 87 10.43 1.65 -6.06
CA GLU A 87 11.49 1.47 -7.05
C GLU A 87 12.10 0.06 -6.99
N GLU A 88 12.36 -0.48 -5.80
CA GLU A 88 12.81 -1.86 -5.60
C GLU A 88 11.80 -2.90 -6.13
N ASN A 89 10.52 -2.55 -6.14
CA ASN A 89 9.42 -3.41 -6.63
C ASN A 89 8.79 -2.88 -7.93
N ARG A 90 9.55 -2.08 -8.71
CA ARG A 90 9.02 -1.30 -9.84
C ARG A 90 8.27 -2.14 -10.86
N ASP A 91 8.84 -3.25 -11.30
CA ASP A 91 8.22 -4.10 -12.33
C ASP A 91 6.90 -4.71 -11.87
N TYR A 92 6.83 -5.07 -10.58
CA TYR A 92 5.60 -5.58 -9.98
C TYR A 92 4.53 -4.51 -9.90
N TYR A 93 4.84 -3.34 -9.33
CA TYR A 93 3.85 -2.27 -9.15
C TYR A 93 3.41 -1.63 -10.46
N LYS A 94 4.28 -1.58 -11.49
CA LYS A 94 3.88 -1.21 -12.84
C LYS A 94 2.76 -2.11 -13.37
N LYS A 95 2.91 -3.44 -13.26
CA LYS A 95 1.88 -4.40 -13.69
C LYS A 95 0.59 -4.27 -12.87
N VAL A 96 0.71 -4.00 -11.56
CA VAL A 96 -0.45 -3.74 -10.68
C VAL A 96 -1.22 -2.51 -11.13
N PHE A 97 -0.55 -1.37 -11.32
CA PHE A 97 -1.19 -0.11 -11.73
C PHE A 97 -1.74 -0.15 -13.16
N SER A 98 -1.24 -1.02 -14.03
CA SER A 98 -1.75 -1.23 -15.40
C SER A 98 -2.84 -2.30 -15.51
N SER A 99 -3.19 -3.00 -14.42
CA SER A 99 -4.18 -4.08 -14.45
C SER A 99 -5.62 -3.57 -14.67
N ARG A 100 -6.50 -4.44 -15.19
CA ARG A 100 -7.89 -4.07 -15.52
C ARG A 100 -8.72 -3.59 -14.33
N LYS A 101 -8.45 -4.07 -13.12
CA LYS A 101 -9.09 -3.56 -11.89
C LYS A 101 -8.11 -2.79 -11.02
N SER A 102 -7.16 -2.09 -11.63
CA SER A 102 -6.23 -1.23 -10.90
C SER A 102 -6.92 -0.14 -10.08
N ASP A 103 -8.16 0.23 -10.41
CA ASP A 103 -8.93 1.26 -9.71
C ASP A 103 -9.07 0.97 -8.21
N SER A 104 -9.34 -0.29 -7.80
CA SER A 104 -9.45 -0.62 -6.38
C SER A 104 -8.11 -0.42 -5.63
N PHE A 105 -7.00 -0.80 -6.26
CA PHE A 105 -5.69 -0.59 -5.67
C PHE A 105 -5.27 0.89 -5.69
N LYS A 106 -5.61 1.65 -6.74
CA LYS A 106 -5.37 3.10 -6.82
C LYS A 106 -6.16 3.87 -5.76
N GLU A 107 -7.41 3.49 -5.52
CA GLU A 107 -8.22 4.05 -4.42
C GLU A 107 -7.57 3.76 -3.07
N TYR A 108 -7.16 2.52 -2.82
CA TYR A 108 -6.44 2.16 -1.61
C TYR A 108 -5.11 2.91 -1.47
N PHE A 109 -4.32 3.01 -2.54
CA PHE A 109 -3.04 3.71 -2.55
C PHE A 109 -3.23 5.20 -2.26
N THR A 110 -4.18 5.87 -2.92
CA THR A 110 -4.56 7.25 -2.61
C THR A 110 -4.93 7.41 -1.13
N TYR A 111 -5.78 6.52 -0.62
CA TYR A 111 -6.16 6.52 0.80
C TYR A 111 -4.93 6.37 1.71
N TYR A 112 -4.01 5.47 1.38
CA TYR A 112 -2.79 5.23 2.14
C TYR A 112 -1.89 6.47 2.19
N ILE A 113 -1.63 7.09 1.05
CA ILE A 113 -0.85 8.35 0.96
C ILE A 113 -1.55 9.46 1.75
N ARG A 114 -2.88 9.55 1.66
CA ARG A 114 -3.66 10.52 2.43
C ARG A 114 -3.49 10.32 3.93
N GLN A 115 -3.51 9.08 4.43
CA GLN A 115 -3.26 8.82 5.85
C GLN A 115 -1.84 9.22 6.28
N PHE A 116 -0.85 8.96 5.43
CA PHE A 116 0.54 9.40 5.66
C PHE A 116 0.63 10.93 5.78
N VAL A 117 0.16 11.65 4.77
CA VAL A 117 0.19 13.12 4.72
C VAL A 117 -0.60 13.73 5.87
N LYS A 118 -1.81 13.20 6.14
CA LYS A 118 -2.68 13.70 7.20
C LYS A 118 -1.98 13.65 8.56
N LYS A 119 -1.23 12.59 8.87
CA LYS A 119 -0.47 12.51 10.13
C LYS A 119 0.61 13.58 10.21
N VAL A 120 1.39 13.75 9.14
CA VAL A 120 2.47 14.74 9.05
C VAL A 120 1.93 16.17 9.19
N VAL A 121 0.87 16.50 8.47
CA VAL A 121 0.23 17.82 8.53
C VAL A 121 -0.36 18.08 9.91
N ASN A 122 -1.06 17.11 10.51
CA ASN A 122 -1.59 17.27 11.87
C ASN A 122 -0.48 17.51 12.90
N ASP A 123 0.66 16.83 12.75
CA ASP A 123 1.81 17.00 13.63
C ASP A 123 2.46 18.37 13.44
N TYR A 124 2.63 18.83 12.20
CA TYR A 124 3.12 20.19 11.90
C TYR A 124 2.26 21.26 12.56
N PHE A 125 0.93 21.21 12.38
CA PHE A 125 0.02 22.19 12.97
C PHE A 125 -0.02 22.09 14.50
N ARG A 126 0.22 20.91 15.09
CA ARG A 126 0.34 20.75 16.54
C ARG A 126 1.58 21.44 17.09
N ILE A 127 2.71 21.40 16.37
CA ILE A 127 4.01 21.93 16.83
C ILE A 127 4.14 23.43 16.54
N HIS A 128 3.69 23.89 15.37
CA HIS A 128 4.04 25.21 14.85
C HIS A 128 2.91 26.26 14.88
N VAL A 129 1.66 25.86 15.16
CA VAL A 129 0.51 26.78 15.06
C VAL A 129 -0.26 26.83 16.40
N ILE A 130 -0.27 28.01 17.03
CA ILE A 130 -0.78 28.22 18.40
C ILE A 130 -2.28 28.63 18.44
N SER A 131 -2.93 28.98 17.32
CA SER A 131 -4.31 29.52 17.33
C SER A 131 -5.35 28.62 16.65
N ASN A 132 -6.64 28.90 16.94
CA ASN A 132 -7.86 28.18 16.52
C ASN A 132 -7.70 27.41 15.22
N LYS A 133 -7.40 26.11 15.35
CA LYS A 133 -7.23 25.18 14.22
C LYS A 133 -8.47 25.23 13.33
N ASN A 134 -8.35 25.85 12.17
CA ASN A 134 -9.35 25.67 11.12
C ASN A 134 -9.14 24.27 10.54
N GLN A 135 -9.90 23.29 11.06
CA GLN A 135 -9.84 21.90 10.62
C GLN A 135 -9.95 21.77 9.10
N ALA A 136 -10.74 22.64 8.45
CA ALA A 136 -10.88 22.65 7.00
C ALA A 136 -9.55 22.96 6.28
N ILE A 137 -8.71 23.84 6.82
CA ILE A 137 -7.39 24.14 6.25
C ILE A 137 -6.47 22.93 6.39
N ILE A 138 -6.50 22.24 7.53
CA ILE A 138 -5.68 21.04 7.78
C ILE A 138 -6.07 19.92 6.81
N GLU A 139 -7.36 19.64 6.68
CA GLU A 139 -7.86 18.62 5.75
C GLU A 139 -7.56 18.99 4.29
N THR A 140 -7.79 20.24 3.90
CA THR A 140 -7.49 20.72 2.53
C THR A 140 -6.00 20.62 2.21
N THR A 141 -5.12 20.95 3.17
CA THR A 141 -3.67 20.81 3.01
C THR A 141 -3.28 19.34 2.83
N ALA A 142 -3.85 18.46 3.66
CA ALA A 142 -3.57 17.02 3.57
C ALA A 142 -4.05 16.44 2.23
N ASP A 143 -5.24 16.81 1.78
CA ASP A 143 -5.82 16.35 0.52
C ASP A 143 -5.01 16.83 -0.68
N PHE A 144 -4.62 18.12 -0.72
CA PHE A 144 -3.80 18.68 -1.79
C PHE A 144 -2.49 17.90 -2.00
N TYR A 145 -1.73 17.69 -0.93
CA TYR A 145 -0.47 16.94 -1.02
C TYR A 145 -0.69 15.45 -1.29
N ALA A 146 -1.73 14.84 -0.71
CA ALA A 146 -2.02 13.43 -0.91
C ALA A 146 -2.36 13.11 -2.36
N TYR A 147 -3.26 13.89 -2.98
CA TYR A 147 -3.64 13.71 -4.37
C TYR A 147 -2.47 14.01 -5.32
N GLY A 148 -1.70 15.06 -5.06
CA GLY A 148 -0.50 15.37 -5.85
C GLY A 148 0.52 14.23 -5.83
N LEU A 149 0.83 13.71 -4.64
CA LEU A 149 1.76 12.59 -4.48
C LEU A 149 1.22 11.30 -5.09
N SER A 150 -0.04 10.95 -4.86
CA SER A 150 -0.62 9.72 -5.41
C SER A 150 -0.60 9.72 -6.93
N GLU A 151 -0.98 10.84 -7.56
CA GLU A 151 -0.99 10.99 -9.02
C GLU A 151 0.41 10.94 -9.64
N MET A 152 1.42 11.50 -8.97
CA MET A 152 2.81 11.40 -9.43
C MET A 152 3.34 9.97 -9.41
N LEU A 153 2.87 9.15 -8.48
CA LEU A 153 3.32 7.77 -8.29
C LEU A 153 2.57 6.77 -9.20
N TYR A 154 1.53 7.20 -9.90
CA TYR A 154 0.82 6.40 -10.93
C TYR A 154 1.49 6.43 -12.31
N ARG A 155 2.39 7.38 -12.55
CA ARG A 155 3.06 7.59 -13.85
C ARG A 155 4.32 6.74 -14.01
#